data_AF-A0A5J4WE43-F1
#
_entry.id   AF-A0A5J4WE43-F1
#
_cell.length_a   1.000
_cell.length_b   1.000
_cell.length_c   1.000
_cell.angle_alpha   90.00
_cell.angle_beta   90.00
_cell.angle_gamma   90.00
#
_symmetry.space_group_name_H-M   'P 1'
#
loop_
_entity.id
_entity.type
_entity.pdbx_description
1 polymer ?
#
loop_
_entity_poly.entity_id
_entity_poly.type
_entity_poly.pdbx_seq_one_letter_code
_entity_poly.pdbx_strand_id
1 'polypeptide(L)'
;MLVVKMKQSKQQKRVNQFKNNEAIAEVVYDEITYKLHYFNKLTQQEQLSQFANKVFESYKGLPFKVQIDFGVLVQLKLDGENYEYSCRIPSLDNAFKHQLSTITDKKSLEQFKVEIFKYLRELMERTYEDTKNLIVGIFNVMFATYKLIDTGARMPYLDKHVKQHSVHYIDSDYKICFFIALSYKIRSEIDEKVNNNSVITFAKQLFAYYYRIKGKYQLFEYLYNNAAKKDQSLNKYLQDYQGFNISTEMTQFIDTFNLVVNIYTYHEELEGKTGQQRLFNSYSELNNESVTLDLLLISDGTEQHVMYVSNVEKLIGVLICPYCHDYVTILSDTNKRANEYFNTHVEKCKSSSHQPSIRLHDVPMPICPAILNLPTVEYLTALGIMDQFKAQCGFITYDFETVSEQVMKNITDQTTLLSQLHKLSIASTEVYPNRDKSYELVKRCYTLFDELSENYQEQLDRYELPSNSSFVHLWLAQTFESAEEIYQCMKYEDENIPFDRCVKIQGWNSSRFDIALLRDALDCELWSMGVPIGGLNNTKSISVTHKKSHMKLQFIDAENLFGPMTLKACVKDYGDKSEHKDVFPYEIINSNNWKEVLMRTEPFEYENFKSQLKGGYSITKDEDYGQAINEFN
;
A
#
# COMPACT_ATOMS: atom_id res chain seq x y z
N MET A 1 9.44 -10.84 20.16
CA MET A 1 9.54 -10.10 21.44
C MET A 1 11.01 -9.74 21.66
N LEU A 2 11.44 -8.53 21.25
CA LEU A 2 12.78 -8.02 21.49
C LEU A 2 12.65 -6.80 22.40
N VAL A 3 12.78 -7.03 23.71
CA VAL A 3 12.89 -5.96 24.70
C VAL A 3 14.34 -5.51 24.70
N VAL A 4 14.66 -4.50 23.90
CA VAL A 4 15.97 -3.84 23.95
C VAL A 4 15.99 -2.96 25.20
N LYS A 5 16.71 -3.40 26.25
CA LYS A 5 17.12 -2.55 27.36
C LYS A 5 18.12 -1.51 26.84
N MET A 6 17.64 -0.37 26.34
CA MET A 6 18.50 0.77 26.08
C MET A 6 18.96 1.40 27.40
N LYS A 7 20.28 1.61 27.55
CA LYS A 7 20.86 2.44 28.62
C LYS A 7 20.16 3.80 28.63
N GLN A 8 19.80 4.30 29.82
CA GLN A 8 19.10 5.57 30.02
C GLN A 8 19.76 6.71 29.22
N SER A 9 19.17 7.05 28.07
CA SER A 9 19.64 8.13 27.21
C SER A 9 18.93 9.45 27.55
N LYS A 10 19.50 10.58 27.11
CA LYS A 10 18.91 11.94 27.21
C LYS A 10 17.44 12.01 26.71
N GLN A 11 16.97 11.03 25.94
CA GLN A 11 15.62 11.00 25.38
C GLN A 11 14.57 10.41 26.33
N GLN A 12 14.96 9.56 27.28
CA GLN A 12 14.06 9.14 28.36
C GLN A 12 13.62 10.35 29.20
N LYS A 13 14.44 11.42 29.26
CA LYS A 13 14.07 12.73 29.82
C LYS A 13 13.08 13.54 28.95
N ARG A 14 13.04 13.34 27.62
CA ARG A 14 12.03 13.95 26.72
C ARG A 14 10.71 13.19 26.73
N VAL A 15 10.73 11.86 26.80
CA VAL A 15 9.52 11.03 26.99
C VAL A 15 8.87 11.31 28.36
N ASN A 16 9.67 11.60 29.39
CA ASN A 16 9.19 12.09 30.69
C ASN A 16 8.57 13.51 30.68
N GLN A 17 8.47 14.19 29.53
CA GLN A 17 7.74 15.48 29.42
C GLN A 17 6.21 15.30 29.36
N PHE A 18 5.71 14.10 29.04
CA PHE A 18 4.29 13.78 29.21
C PHE A 18 4.02 13.57 30.71
N LYS A 19 3.64 14.64 31.42
CA LYS A 19 3.38 14.61 32.88
C LYS A 19 2.30 13.60 33.30
N ASN A 20 1.42 13.17 32.39
CA ASN A 20 0.31 12.25 32.67
C ASN A 20 0.40 10.98 31.80
N ASN A 21 0.18 9.81 32.43
CA ASN A 21 0.14 8.50 31.76
C ASN A 21 -0.99 8.39 30.72
N GLU A 22 -2.09 9.10 30.95
CA GLU A 22 -3.25 9.21 30.06
C GLU A 22 -3.63 10.69 29.94
N ALA A 23 -4.00 11.14 28.75
CA ALA A 23 -4.47 12.49 28.52
C ALA A 23 -5.62 12.49 27.51
N ILE A 24 -6.53 13.44 27.66
CA ILE A 24 -7.62 13.66 26.72
C ILE A 24 -7.51 15.09 26.22
N ALA A 25 -7.54 15.27 24.91
CA ALA A 25 -7.66 16.57 24.27
C ALA A 25 -8.90 16.59 23.38
N GLU A 26 -9.43 17.77 23.14
CA GLU A 26 -10.48 17.99 22.15
C GLU A 26 -9.92 18.89 21.06
N VAL A 27 -10.09 18.47 19.82
CA VAL A 27 -9.63 19.19 18.63
C VAL A 27 -10.81 19.25 17.68
N VAL A 28 -11.12 20.45 17.20
CA VAL A 28 -12.11 20.63 16.13
C VAL A 28 -11.37 20.50 14.81
N TYR A 29 -11.77 19.53 14.01
CA TYR A 29 -11.25 19.30 12.66
C TYR A 29 -12.46 19.01 11.76
N ASP A 30 -12.59 19.75 10.65
CA ASP A 30 -13.74 19.65 9.74
C ASP A 30 -15.12 19.83 10.42
N GLU A 31 -15.25 20.81 11.33
CA GLU A 31 -16.50 21.08 12.10
C GLU A 31 -16.99 19.88 12.95
N ILE A 32 -16.14 18.86 13.08
CA ILE A 32 -16.33 17.69 13.93
C ILE A 32 -15.38 17.83 15.11
N THR A 33 -15.94 17.75 16.32
CA THR A 33 -15.14 17.72 17.54
C THR A 33 -14.59 16.31 17.73
N TYR A 34 -13.29 16.16 17.46
CA TYR A 34 -12.55 14.95 17.76
C TYR A 34 -12.08 14.98 19.22
N LYS A 35 -12.33 13.89 19.92
CA LYS A 35 -11.76 13.62 21.22
C LYS A 35 -10.55 12.70 21.04
N LEU A 36 -9.38 13.22 21.39
CA LEU A 36 -8.10 12.53 21.27
C LEU A 36 -7.73 11.91 22.62
N HIS A 37 -7.77 10.58 22.69
CA HIS A 37 -7.39 9.83 23.88
C HIS A 37 -5.94 9.35 23.74
N TYR A 38 -5.03 10.00 24.46
CA TYR A 38 -3.61 9.65 24.49
C TYR A 38 -3.30 8.68 25.62
N PHE A 39 -2.67 7.57 25.29
CA PHE A 39 -2.10 6.62 26.25
C PHE A 39 -0.58 6.65 26.11
N ASN A 40 0.06 7.46 26.97
CA ASN A 40 1.47 7.85 26.85
C ASN A 40 2.48 6.79 27.36
N LYS A 41 1.97 5.63 27.79
CA LYS A 41 2.77 4.53 28.32
C LYS A 41 2.34 3.20 27.70
N LEU A 42 2.78 2.97 26.47
CA LEU A 42 2.63 1.70 25.79
C LEU A 42 3.92 0.89 25.96
N THR A 43 3.84 -0.22 26.69
CA THR A 43 4.99 -1.10 26.99
C THR A 43 4.80 -2.53 26.52
N GLN A 44 3.55 -2.95 26.32
CA GLN A 44 3.16 -4.29 25.89
C GLN A 44 2.00 -4.17 24.89
N GLN A 45 1.96 -5.08 23.91
CA GLN A 45 0.96 -5.07 22.83
C GLN A 45 -0.46 -5.22 23.40
N GLU A 46 -0.61 -6.08 24.40
CA GLU A 46 -1.87 -6.47 25.05
C GLU A 46 -2.58 -5.27 25.71
N GLN A 47 -1.84 -4.20 26.02
CA GLN A 47 -2.40 -2.97 26.57
C GLN A 47 -3.31 -2.25 25.57
N LEU A 48 -3.14 -2.45 24.26
CA LEU A 48 -3.96 -1.82 23.23
C LEU A 48 -5.43 -2.25 23.33
N SER A 49 -5.70 -3.52 23.60
CA SER A 49 -7.07 -4.00 23.81
C SER A 49 -7.70 -3.39 25.06
N GLN A 50 -6.91 -3.18 26.11
CA GLN A 50 -7.37 -2.54 27.35
C GLN A 50 -7.68 -1.05 27.13
N PHE A 51 -6.85 -0.35 26.35
CA PHE A 51 -7.08 1.05 25.98
C PHE A 51 -8.32 1.21 25.09
N ALA A 52 -8.52 0.33 24.10
CA ALA A 52 -9.74 0.31 23.29
C ALA A 52 -11.01 0.10 24.14
N ASN A 53 -10.96 -0.79 25.13
CA ASN A 53 -12.08 -0.98 26.08
C ASN A 53 -12.37 0.29 26.87
N LYS A 54 -11.33 0.97 27.40
CA LYS A 54 -11.50 2.24 28.14
C LYS A 54 -12.15 3.33 27.29
N VAL A 55 -11.72 3.46 26.03
CA VAL A 55 -12.31 4.41 25.09
C VAL A 55 -13.78 4.06 24.86
N PHE A 56 -14.11 2.80 24.58
CA PHE A 56 -15.48 2.34 24.38
C PHE A 56 -16.39 2.61 25.59
N GLU A 57 -15.93 2.30 26.81
CA GLU A 57 -16.69 2.55 28.05
C GLU A 57 -16.97 4.04 28.27
N SER A 58 -16.07 4.92 27.84
CA SER A 58 -16.24 6.38 27.96
C SER A 58 -17.42 6.93 27.15
N TYR A 59 -17.83 6.22 26.09
CA TYR A 59 -18.96 6.57 25.24
C TYR A 59 -20.30 6.00 25.73
N LYS A 60 -20.32 5.21 26.82
CA LYS A 60 -21.53 4.73 27.52
C LYS A 60 -22.58 4.08 26.60
N GLY A 61 -22.12 3.35 25.58
CA GLY A 61 -22.99 2.64 24.63
C GLY A 61 -23.51 3.49 23.46
N LEU A 62 -23.07 4.74 23.32
CA LEU A 62 -23.35 5.55 22.12
C LEU A 62 -22.39 5.16 20.98
N PRO A 63 -22.86 5.13 19.73
CA PRO A 63 -22.00 4.86 18.59
C PRO A 63 -21.02 6.01 18.36
N PHE A 64 -19.79 5.67 17.98
CA PHE A 64 -18.75 6.62 17.66
C PHE A 64 -17.86 6.05 16.56
N LYS A 65 -17.17 6.91 15.83
CA LYS A 65 -16.09 6.46 14.97
C LYS A 65 -14.74 6.70 15.61
N VAL A 66 -13.79 5.86 15.26
CA VAL A 66 -12.45 5.85 15.85
C VAL A 66 -11.39 5.61 14.79
N GLN A 67 -10.30 6.36 14.92
CA GLN A 67 -9.05 6.18 14.21
C GLN A 67 -7.90 6.17 15.21
N ILE A 68 -6.75 5.67 14.77
CA ILE A 68 -5.59 5.48 15.62
C ILE A 68 -4.31 5.96 14.94
N ASP A 69 -3.37 6.44 15.74
CA ASP A 69 -1.98 6.64 15.33
C ASP A 69 -1.07 6.28 16.51
N PHE A 70 0.16 5.91 16.19
CA PHE A 70 1.19 5.52 17.15
C PHE A 70 2.30 6.55 17.21
N GLY A 71 2.80 6.83 18.42
CA GLY A 71 4.04 7.57 18.55
C GLY A 71 5.24 6.66 18.42
N VAL A 72 6.11 7.04 17.51
CA VAL A 72 7.27 6.26 17.11
C VAL A 72 8.56 6.97 17.50
N LEU A 73 9.55 6.18 17.88
CA LEU A 73 10.95 6.58 17.97
C LEU A 73 11.57 6.31 16.60
N VAL A 74 12.15 7.34 16.01
CA VAL A 74 12.75 7.27 14.68
C VAL A 74 14.25 7.47 14.83
N GLN A 75 15.02 6.60 14.19
CA GLN A 75 16.46 6.67 14.05
C GLN A 75 16.79 7.16 12.64
N LEU A 76 17.37 8.34 12.53
CA LEU A 76 17.90 8.91 11.31
C LEU A 76 19.38 8.52 11.17
N LYS A 77 19.75 7.89 10.06
CA LYS A 77 21.15 7.61 9.70
C LYS A 77 21.80 8.89 9.14
N LEU A 78 22.82 9.37 9.83
CA LEU A 78 23.72 10.43 9.35
C LEU A 78 24.93 9.80 8.64
N ASP A 79 25.87 10.63 8.16
CA ASP A 79 27.07 10.14 7.51
C ASP A 79 27.92 9.25 8.46
N GLY A 80 28.32 8.07 7.97
CA GLY A 80 29.08 7.07 8.73
C GLY A 80 28.23 6.21 9.68
N GLU A 81 28.72 5.97 10.91
CA GLU A 81 28.00 5.27 11.99
C GLU A 81 27.27 6.23 12.96
N ASN A 82 27.04 7.48 12.54
CA ASN A 82 26.33 8.46 13.36
C ASN A 82 24.82 8.33 13.16
N TYR A 83 24.09 8.32 14.28
CA TYR A 83 22.62 8.26 14.27
C TYR A 83 22.03 9.39 15.10
N GLU A 84 21.04 10.06 14.54
CA GLU A 84 20.19 10.98 15.29
C GLU A 84 18.87 10.28 15.60
N TYR A 85 18.43 10.38 16.86
CA TYR A 85 17.15 9.81 17.26
C TYR A 85 16.15 10.96 17.46
N SER A 86 14.96 10.80 16.91
CA SER A 86 13.84 11.71 17.11
C SER A 86 12.60 10.93 17.53
N CYS A 87 11.52 11.65 17.86
CA CYS A 87 10.23 11.03 18.16
C CYS A 87 9.15 11.74 17.37
N ARG A 88 8.25 10.95 16.75
CA ARG A 88 7.01 11.45 16.16
C ARG A 88 5.89 11.18 17.16
N ILE A 89 5.18 12.24 17.53
CA ILE A 89 3.98 12.14 18.38
C ILE A 89 2.80 11.78 17.46
N PRO A 90 1.87 10.93 17.92
CA PRO A 90 0.72 10.58 17.12
C PRO A 90 -0.14 11.81 16.84
N SER A 91 -0.61 11.93 15.61
CA SER A 91 -1.38 13.08 15.14
C SER A 91 -2.63 12.67 14.39
N LEU A 92 -3.60 13.59 14.37
CA LEU A 92 -4.86 13.38 13.67
C LEU A 92 -4.64 13.21 12.14
N ASP A 93 -3.73 14.00 11.56
CA ASP A 93 -3.35 13.89 10.14
C ASP A 93 -2.85 12.50 9.74
N ASN A 94 -2.11 11.83 10.64
CA ASN A 94 -1.63 10.48 10.39
C ASN A 94 -2.73 9.45 10.67
N ALA A 95 -3.57 9.66 11.68
CA ALA A 95 -4.74 8.83 11.93
C ALA A 95 -5.70 8.79 10.73
N PHE A 96 -5.84 9.89 9.98
CA PHE A 96 -6.64 9.96 8.75
C PHE A 96 -6.10 9.16 7.58
N LYS A 97 -4.83 8.74 7.61
CA LYS A 97 -4.27 7.84 6.60
C LYS A 97 -4.77 6.41 6.77
N HIS A 98 -5.44 6.11 7.88
CA HIS A 98 -5.96 4.80 8.22
C HIS A 98 -7.49 4.77 8.15
N GLN A 99 -8.02 3.58 7.84
CA GLN A 99 -9.45 3.37 7.72
C GLN A 99 -10.16 3.74 9.03
N LEU A 100 -11.24 4.50 8.88
CA LEU A 100 -12.08 4.96 9.98
C LEU A 100 -13.04 3.84 10.39
N SER A 101 -12.89 3.33 11.60
CA SER A 101 -13.73 2.24 12.11
C SER A 101 -14.94 2.81 12.85
N THR A 102 -16.13 2.25 12.63
CA THR A 102 -17.35 2.65 13.32
C THR A 102 -17.66 1.64 14.42
N ILE A 103 -17.71 2.11 15.67
CA ILE A 103 -17.97 1.29 16.84
C ILE A 103 -19.40 1.53 17.30
N THR A 104 -20.23 0.51 17.19
CA THR A 104 -21.66 0.56 17.53
C THR A 104 -22.01 -0.41 18.66
N ASP A 105 -21.22 -1.47 18.85
CA ASP A 105 -21.45 -2.54 19.80
C ASP A 105 -20.15 -3.25 20.21
N LYS A 106 -20.26 -4.28 21.06
CA LYS A 106 -19.08 -5.07 21.47
C LYS A 106 -18.45 -5.86 20.31
N LYS A 107 -19.22 -6.25 19.30
CA LYS A 107 -18.73 -7.05 18.18
C LYS A 107 -17.81 -6.20 17.28
N SER A 108 -18.25 -4.99 16.93
CA SER A 108 -17.47 -3.99 16.21
C SER A 108 -16.23 -3.55 17.00
N LEU A 109 -16.31 -3.48 18.34
CA LEU A 109 -15.13 -3.26 19.17
C LEU A 109 -14.09 -4.40 19.08
N GLU A 110 -14.52 -5.66 19.14
CA GLU A 110 -13.58 -6.79 19.00
C GLU A 110 -12.94 -6.82 17.60
N GLN A 111 -13.71 -6.51 16.56
CA GLN A 111 -13.17 -6.37 15.21
C GLN A 111 -12.11 -5.26 15.12
N PHE A 112 -12.42 -4.10 15.70
CA PHE A 112 -11.49 -2.97 15.75
C PHE A 112 -10.20 -3.30 16.52
N LYS A 113 -10.26 -4.11 17.58
CA LYS A 113 -9.04 -4.57 18.29
C LYS A 113 -8.12 -5.37 17.38
N VAL A 114 -8.67 -6.21 16.50
CA VAL A 114 -7.89 -6.96 15.50
C VAL A 114 -7.23 -5.99 14.51
N GLU A 115 -7.96 -4.97 14.06
CA GLU A 115 -7.44 -3.92 13.17
C GLU A 115 -6.30 -3.13 13.80
N ILE A 116 -6.40 -2.76 15.09
CA ILE A 116 -5.33 -2.08 15.83
C ILE A 116 -4.03 -2.91 15.78
N PHE A 117 -4.13 -4.22 16.02
CA PHE A 117 -2.96 -5.10 16.01
C PHE A 117 -2.38 -5.29 14.62
N LYS A 118 -3.24 -5.33 13.59
CA LYS A 118 -2.79 -5.36 12.20
C LYS A 118 -2.00 -4.10 11.87
N TYR A 119 -2.52 -2.92 12.21
CA TYR A 119 -1.86 -1.66 11.97
C TYR A 119 -0.52 -1.54 12.72
N LEU A 120 -0.48 -1.99 13.98
CA LEU A 120 0.76 -2.04 14.74
C LEU A 120 1.83 -2.90 14.04
N ARG A 121 1.45 -4.06 13.49
CA ARG A 121 2.37 -4.92 12.73
C ARG A 121 2.85 -4.26 11.45
N GLU A 122 1.95 -3.67 10.67
CA GLU A 122 2.31 -2.93 9.45
C GLU A 122 3.29 -1.78 9.76
N LEU A 123 3.11 -1.09 10.89
CA LEU A 123 4.02 -0.04 11.36
C LEU A 123 5.39 -0.59 11.77
N MET A 124 5.42 -1.77 12.40
CA MET A 124 6.65 -2.46 12.81
C MET A 124 7.39 -3.14 11.63
N GLU A 125 6.68 -3.50 10.57
CA GLU A 125 7.25 -4.06 9.33
C GLU A 125 7.86 -2.99 8.44
N ARG A 126 7.39 -1.73 8.53
CA ARG A 126 8.03 -0.57 7.91
C ARG A 126 9.34 -0.25 8.64
N THR A 127 10.40 -0.94 8.24
CA THR A 127 11.76 -0.66 8.70
C THR A 127 12.29 0.68 8.20
N TYR A 128 11.69 1.28 7.18
CA TYR A 128 12.11 2.56 6.63
C TYR A 128 10.91 3.46 6.30
N GLU A 129 10.82 4.66 6.87
CA GLU A 129 9.89 5.70 6.39
C GLU A 129 10.40 6.32 5.08
N ASP A 130 11.73 6.38 4.91
CA ASP A 130 12.48 6.78 3.70
C ASP A 130 13.91 6.17 3.73
N THR A 131 14.79 6.52 2.79
CA THR A 131 16.17 5.98 2.72
C THR A 131 17.05 6.26 3.95
N LYS A 132 16.62 7.10 4.90
CA LYS A 132 17.43 7.50 6.07
C LYS A 132 16.75 7.26 7.42
N ASN A 133 15.42 7.13 7.50
CA ASN A 133 14.65 7.05 8.73
C ASN A 133 14.16 5.62 9.05
N LEU A 134 14.60 5.06 10.18
CA LEU A 134 14.23 3.74 10.72
C LEU A 134 13.36 3.86 11.97
N ILE A 135 12.21 3.19 12.01
CA ILE A 135 11.38 3.12 13.23
C ILE A 135 12.01 2.11 14.19
N VAL A 136 12.45 2.56 15.36
CA VAL A 136 13.15 1.73 16.36
C VAL A 136 12.31 1.41 17.60
N GLY A 137 11.13 2.02 17.73
CA GLY A 137 10.25 1.72 18.85
C GLY A 137 8.94 2.49 18.80
N ILE A 138 7.98 2.01 19.58
CA ILE A 138 6.67 2.62 19.76
C ILE A 138 6.50 2.89 21.24
N PHE A 139 6.09 4.10 21.61
CA PHE A 139 6.06 4.52 23.02
C PHE A 139 4.68 5.01 23.50
N ASN A 140 3.80 5.41 22.58
CA ASN A 140 2.42 5.79 22.90
C ASN A 140 1.44 5.46 21.77
N VAL A 141 0.15 5.58 22.07
CA VAL A 141 -0.96 5.45 21.11
C VAL A 141 -1.98 6.55 21.36
N MET A 142 -2.59 7.04 20.27
CA MET A 142 -3.70 7.98 20.30
C MET A 142 -4.92 7.33 19.64
N PHE A 143 -6.08 7.40 20.31
CA PHE A 143 -7.38 7.13 19.68
C PHE A 143 -8.06 8.46 19.38
N ALA A 144 -8.21 8.77 18.10
CA ALA A 144 -9.01 9.90 17.63
C ALA A 144 -10.45 9.41 17.47
N THR A 145 -11.34 9.91 18.31
CA THR A 145 -12.74 9.52 18.31
C THR A 145 -13.61 10.69 17.96
N TYR A 146 -14.68 10.46 17.19
CA TYR A 146 -15.74 11.44 17.05
C TYR A 146 -17.10 10.80 17.29
N LYS A 147 -17.93 11.54 18.01
CA LYS A 147 -19.27 11.09 18.37
C LYS A 147 -20.19 11.22 17.17
N LEU A 148 -21.00 10.18 16.94
CA LEU A 148 -22.06 10.24 15.94
C LEU A 148 -23.30 10.87 16.58
N ILE A 149 -23.74 12.01 16.05
CA ILE A 149 -24.89 12.79 16.52
C ILE A 149 -26.00 12.66 15.49
N ASP A 150 -27.26 12.60 15.92
CA ASP A 150 -28.42 12.52 15.02
C ASP A 150 -28.61 13.83 14.24
N THR A 151 -28.98 13.71 12.96
CA THR A 151 -29.14 14.85 12.04
C THR A 151 -30.58 15.34 11.97
N GLY A 152 -30.79 16.67 11.85
CA GLY A 152 -32.11 17.25 11.61
C GLY A 152 -32.49 18.41 12.52
N ALA A 153 -31.58 18.91 13.35
CA ALA A 153 -31.89 20.07 14.15
C ALA A 153 -32.04 21.34 13.30
N ARG A 154 -32.80 22.30 13.82
CA ARG A 154 -33.04 23.59 13.17
C ARG A 154 -31.90 24.55 13.53
N MET A 155 -31.03 24.84 12.56
CA MET A 155 -29.86 25.69 12.78
C MET A 155 -30.12 27.13 12.26
N PRO A 156 -30.02 28.17 13.12
CA PRO A 156 -30.39 29.54 12.74
C PRO A 156 -29.37 30.28 11.85
N TYR A 157 -28.15 29.77 11.65
CA TYR A 157 -27.10 30.39 10.81
C TYR A 157 -26.96 29.75 9.41
N LEU A 158 -27.93 28.92 9.00
CA LEU A 158 -27.93 28.26 7.69
C LEU A 158 -28.03 29.23 6.51
N ASP A 159 -28.55 30.45 6.72
CA ASP A 159 -28.75 31.49 5.70
C ASP A 159 -27.47 31.85 4.92
N LYS A 160 -26.28 31.66 5.51
CA LYS A 160 -25.00 31.92 4.83
C LYS A 160 -24.75 30.96 3.65
N HIS A 161 -25.27 29.72 3.73
CA HIS A 161 -25.12 28.68 2.71
C HIS A 161 -26.26 28.67 1.69
N VAL A 162 -27.46 29.07 2.08
CA VAL A 162 -28.66 29.12 1.22
C VAL A 162 -28.54 30.19 0.11
N LYS A 163 -27.63 31.16 0.27
CA LYS A 163 -27.32 32.15 -0.78
C LYS A 163 -26.65 31.55 -2.02
N GLN A 164 -26.12 30.33 -1.94
CA GLN A 164 -25.61 29.60 -3.10
C GLN A 164 -26.78 28.93 -3.83
N HIS A 165 -27.05 29.33 -5.08
CA HIS A 165 -28.17 28.80 -5.90
C HIS A 165 -28.12 27.27 -6.16
N SER A 166 -27.05 26.59 -5.78
CA SER A 166 -26.88 25.13 -5.87
C SER A 166 -27.28 24.36 -4.61
N VAL A 167 -27.57 25.04 -3.49
CA VAL A 167 -27.93 24.42 -2.21
C VAL A 167 -29.36 24.79 -1.84
N HIS A 168 -30.19 23.78 -1.56
CA HIS A 168 -31.61 23.95 -1.27
C HIS A 168 -31.91 23.52 0.17
N TYR A 169 -32.47 24.46 0.92
CA TYR A 169 -32.88 24.29 2.31
C TYR A 169 -34.35 24.67 2.47
N ILE A 170 -35.08 23.87 3.24
CA ILE A 170 -36.43 24.17 3.66
C ILE A 170 -36.51 23.96 5.16
N ASP A 171 -36.84 25.04 5.88
CA ASP A 171 -37.04 25.00 7.32
C ASP A 171 -38.26 24.14 7.69
N SER A 172 -38.14 23.39 8.78
CA SER A 172 -39.16 22.45 9.24
C SER A 172 -39.13 22.36 10.76
N ASP A 173 -40.31 22.36 11.37
CA ASP A 173 -40.48 22.18 12.82
C ASP A 173 -40.12 20.76 13.29
N TYR A 174 -39.87 19.83 12.36
CA TYR A 174 -39.51 18.42 12.62
C TYR A 174 -38.10 18.09 12.12
N LYS A 175 -37.41 17.16 12.78
CA LYS A 175 -36.03 16.76 12.50
C LYS A 175 -35.83 15.86 11.28
N ILE A 176 -36.50 16.14 10.16
CA ILE A 176 -36.59 15.27 8.98
C ILE A 176 -35.81 15.77 7.75
N CYS A 177 -34.70 16.50 7.96
CA CYS A 177 -33.92 17.13 6.89
C CYS A 177 -33.48 16.19 5.76
N PHE A 178 -33.12 14.93 6.07
CA PHE A 178 -32.81 13.89 5.07
C PHE A 178 -33.97 13.62 4.11
N PHE A 179 -35.19 13.49 4.65
CA PHE A 179 -36.39 13.25 3.85
C PHE A 179 -36.81 14.49 3.07
N ILE A 180 -36.53 15.68 3.59
CA ILE A 180 -36.74 16.95 2.88
C ILE A 180 -35.79 17.04 1.68
N ALA A 181 -34.52 16.70 1.85
CA ALA A 181 -33.54 16.71 0.77
C ALA A 181 -33.91 15.72 -0.35
N LEU A 182 -34.25 14.47 0.01
CA LEU A 182 -34.73 13.48 -0.95
C LEU A 182 -36.03 13.93 -1.63
N SER A 183 -36.98 14.46 -0.86
CA SER A 183 -38.22 14.98 -1.42
C SER A 183 -37.97 16.12 -2.40
N TYR A 184 -37.01 16.99 -2.14
CA TYR A 184 -36.67 18.09 -3.04
C TYR A 184 -36.09 17.57 -4.35
N LYS A 185 -35.15 16.62 -4.28
CA LYS A 185 -34.58 15.93 -5.46
C LYS A 185 -35.68 15.36 -6.35
N ILE A 186 -36.57 14.53 -5.79
CA ILE A 186 -37.66 13.89 -6.56
C ILE A 186 -38.61 14.93 -7.16
N ARG A 187 -39.04 15.92 -6.36
CA ARG A 187 -39.97 16.96 -6.82
C ARG A 187 -39.35 17.87 -7.88
N SER A 188 -38.04 18.11 -7.83
CA SER A 188 -37.33 18.94 -8.81
C SER A 188 -37.25 18.31 -10.20
N GLU A 189 -37.47 17.00 -10.32
CA GLU A 189 -37.54 16.31 -11.61
C GLU A 189 -38.96 16.27 -12.20
N ILE A 190 -39.98 16.49 -11.37
CA ILE A 190 -41.40 16.34 -11.73
C ILE A 190 -42.09 17.71 -11.88
N ASP A 191 -41.80 18.66 -10.99
CA ASP A 191 -42.46 19.96 -10.95
C ASP A 191 -41.69 20.98 -11.83
N GLU A 192 -42.40 21.74 -12.67
CA GLU A 192 -41.82 22.91 -13.36
C GLU A 192 -41.31 23.97 -12.38
N LYS A 193 -41.92 24.06 -11.18
CA LYS A 193 -41.49 24.91 -10.09
C LYS A 193 -41.76 24.24 -8.74
N VAL A 194 -40.70 23.94 -8.01
CA VAL A 194 -40.77 23.29 -6.70
C VAL A 194 -41.46 24.21 -5.68
N ASN A 195 -42.45 23.68 -4.96
CA ASN A 195 -43.17 24.38 -3.90
C ASN A 195 -42.77 23.80 -2.53
N ASN A 196 -42.27 24.65 -1.61
CA ASN A 196 -41.79 24.19 -0.30
C ASN A 196 -42.84 23.41 0.50
N ASN A 197 -44.12 23.78 0.40
CA ASN A 197 -45.20 23.08 1.11
C ASN A 197 -45.44 21.67 0.56
N SER A 198 -45.27 21.47 -0.75
CA SER A 198 -45.41 20.13 -1.34
C SER A 198 -44.20 19.26 -1.01
N VAL A 199 -42.99 19.84 -0.96
CA VAL A 199 -41.77 19.14 -0.51
C VAL A 199 -41.89 18.68 0.94
N ILE A 200 -42.29 19.55 1.88
CA ILE A 200 -42.47 19.14 3.29
C ILE A 200 -43.54 18.05 3.40
N THR A 201 -44.63 18.15 2.63
CA THR A 201 -45.70 17.15 2.66
C THR A 201 -45.19 15.81 2.14
N PHE A 202 -44.43 15.79 1.05
CA PHE A 202 -43.89 14.56 0.47
C PHE A 202 -42.76 13.97 1.34
N ALA A 203 -41.91 14.80 1.95
CA ALA A 203 -40.92 14.37 2.93
C ALA A 203 -41.55 13.59 4.11
N LYS A 204 -42.70 14.04 4.63
CA LYS A 204 -43.44 13.33 5.68
C LYS A 204 -43.97 11.96 5.21
N GLN A 205 -44.31 11.83 3.93
CA GLN A 205 -44.73 10.55 3.34
C GLN A 205 -43.55 9.59 3.22
N LEU A 206 -42.41 10.07 2.73
CA LEU A 206 -41.17 9.30 2.65
C LEU A 206 -40.71 8.82 4.04
N PHE A 207 -40.78 9.70 5.06
CA PHE A 207 -40.50 9.36 6.45
C PHE A 207 -41.42 8.24 6.96
N ALA A 208 -42.73 8.39 6.76
CA ALA A 208 -43.70 7.37 7.20
C ALA A 208 -43.49 6.02 6.52
N TYR A 209 -43.11 6.04 5.23
CA TYR A 209 -42.80 4.85 4.45
C TYR A 209 -41.55 4.15 4.96
N TYR A 210 -40.44 4.89 5.14
CA TYR A 210 -39.17 4.34 5.59
C TYR A 210 -39.28 3.65 6.96
N TYR A 211 -39.94 4.30 7.93
CA TYR A 211 -40.16 3.75 9.27
C TYR A 211 -41.37 2.79 9.38
N ARG A 212 -42.03 2.49 8.26
CA ARG A 212 -43.19 1.59 8.19
C ARG A 212 -44.31 1.96 9.19
N ILE A 213 -44.54 3.26 9.38
CA ILE A 213 -45.58 3.77 10.30
C ILE A 213 -46.95 3.44 9.70
N LYS A 214 -47.75 2.63 10.41
CA LYS A 214 -49.08 2.22 9.96
C LYS A 214 -50.04 3.44 9.92
N GLY A 215 -50.48 3.82 8.73
CA GLY A 215 -51.38 4.94 8.44
C GLY A 215 -51.53 5.16 6.92
N LYS A 216 -52.45 6.02 6.48
CA LYS A 216 -52.85 6.25 5.05
C LYS A 216 -51.76 6.88 4.15
N TYR A 217 -50.58 6.28 4.04
CA TYR A 217 -49.59 6.60 3.01
C TYR A 217 -48.94 5.31 2.49
N GLN A 218 -49.72 4.47 1.81
CA GLN A 218 -49.16 3.44 0.93
C GLN A 218 -48.74 4.14 -0.37
N LEU A 219 -47.43 4.08 -0.66
CA LEU A 219 -46.68 4.94 -1.57
C LEU A 219 -47.10 4.89 -3.06
N PHE A 220 -48.20 4.24 -3.43
CA PHE A 220 -48.58 4.06 -4.84
C PHE A 220 -50.02 4.46 -5.21
N GLU A 221 -50.92 4.77 -4.26
CA GLU A 221 -52.29 5.24 -4.61
C GLU A 221 -52.42 6.77 -4.73
N TYR A 222 -51.40 7.54 -4.35
CA TYR A 222 -51.55 8.98 -4.11
C TYR A 222 -51.07 9.91 -5.24
N LEU A 223 -50.72 9.38 -6.42
CA LEU A 223 -50.36 10.22 -7.56
C LEU A 223 -51.50 11.13 -8.04
N TYR A 224 -52.76 11.00 -7.55
CA TYR A 224 -53.92 11.70 -8.15
C TYR A 224 -55.06 12.18 -7.24
N ASN A 225 -54.92 12.38 -5.92
CA ASN A 225 -56.05 12.95 -5.15
C ASN A 225 -55.68 13.84 -3.96
N ASN A 226 -56.18 15.08 -3.94
CA ASN A 226 -55.98 16.10 -2.89
C ASN A 226 -56.83 15.87 -1.60
N ALA A 227 -57.23 14.63 -1.28
CA ALA A 227 -58.32 14.35 -0.33
C ALA A 227 -58.00 13.43 0.87
N ALA A 228 -56.73 13.23 1.28
CA ALA A 228 -56.40 12.52 2.51
C ALA A 228 -56.58 13.40 3.76
N LYS A 229 -57.38 12.92 4.72
CA LYS A 229 -57.54 13.52 6.06
C LYS A 229 -56.25 13.34 6.89
N LYS A 230 -55.83 14.43 7.56
CA LYS A 230 -54.69 14.49 8.49
C LYS A 230 -54.83 13.43 9.60
N ASP A 231 -53.92 12.47 9.65
CA ASP A 231 -53.80 11.51 10.76
C ASP A 231 -52.93 12.12 11.87
N GLN A 232 -53.46 12.21 13.09
CA GLN A 232 -52.76 12.76 14.26
C GLN A 232 -51.61 11.86 14.74
N SER A 233 -51.59 10.58 14.36
CA SER A 233 -50.56 9.62 14.80
C SER A 233 -49.17 9.93 14.26
N LEU A 234 -49.05 10.35 12.99
CA LEU A 234 -47.77 10.69 12.36
C LEU A 234 -47.09 11.90 13.03
N ASN A 235 -47.87 12.91 13.43
CA ASN A 235 -47.32 14.09 14.11
C ASN A 235 -46.64 13.72 15.43
N LYS A 236 -47.14 12.70 16.15
CA LYS A 236 -46.51 12.23 17.38
C LYS A 236 -45.14 11.60 17.09
N TYR A 237 -45.04 10.73 16.08
CA TYR A 237 -43.76 10.16 15.65
C TYR A 237 -42.77 11.24 15.19
N LEU A 238 -43.23 12.24 14.43
CA LEU A 238 -42.39 13.34 13.97
C LEU A 238 -41.90 14.24 15.12
N GLN A 239 -42.70 14.42 16.18
CA GLN A 239 -42.31 15.18 17.38
C GLN A 239 -41.32 14.42 18.26
N ASP A 240 -41.50 13.10 18.40
CA ASP A 240 -40.64 12.26 19.23
C ASP A 240 -39.33 11.85 18.52
N TYR A 241 -39.26 12.02 17.19
CA TYR A 241 -38.11 11.68 16.36
C TYR A 241 -36.88 12.54 16.66
N GLN A 242 -35.75 11.89 16.94
CA GLN A 242 -34.52 12.56 17.36
C GLN A 242 -33.64 13.04 16.21
N GLY A 243 -33.92 12.61 14.99
CA GLY A 243 -33.14 12.91 13.81
C GLY A 243 -32.67 11.65 13.10
N PHE A 244 -32.19 11.81 11.86
CA PHE A 244 -31.69 10.69 11.06
C PHE A 244 -30.27 10.34 11.48
N ASN A 245 -30.04 9.07 11.81
CA ASN A 245 -28.74 8.56 12.21
C ASN A 245 -28.03 7.96 11.00
N ILE A 246 -27.14 8.74 10.38
CA ILE A 246 -26.38 8.34 9.19
C ILE A 246 -25.65 7.00 9.39
N SER A 247 -25.21 6.67 10.61
CA SER A 247 -24.39 5.46 10.81
C SER A 247 -25.21 4.18 10.95
N THR A 248 -26.43 4.26 11.46
CA THR A 248 -27.28 3.09 11.65
C THR A 248 -28.36 2.95 10.58
N GLU A 249 -28.76 4.04 9.95
CA GLU A 249 -29.95 4.09 9.08
C GLU A 249 -29.61 4.22 7.58
N MET A 250 -28.41 4.69 7.23
CA MET A 250 -28.03 5.02 5.83
C MET A 250 -28.11 3.82 4.89
N THR A 251 -27.60 2.65 5.29
CA THR A 251 -27.64 1.45 4.43
C THR A 251 -29.08 1.07 4.08
N GLN A 252 -29.95 0.96 5.09
CA GLN A 252 -31.36 0.68 4.88
C GLN A 252 -32.05 1.78 4.05
N PHE A 253 -31.66 3.05 4.25
CA PHE A 253 -32.23 4.19 3.53
C PHE A 253 -31.92 4.12 2.04
N ILE A 254 -30.67 3.85 1.69
CA ILE A 254 -30.23 3.64 0.31
C ILE A 254 -30.96 2.47 -0.34
N ASP A 255 -31.03 1.33 0.35
CA ASP A 255 -31.70 0.14 -0.18
C ASP A 255 -33.20 0.39 -0.40
N THR A 256 -33.84 1.15 0.50
CA THR A 256 -35.27 1.44 0.46
C THR A 256 -35.65 2.33 -0.72
N PHE A 257 -34.78 3.28 -1.08
CA PHE A 257 -35.05 4.30 -2.10
C PHE A 257 -34.22 4.15 -3.38
N ASN A 258 -33.36 3.13 -3.47
CA ASN A 258 -32.42 2.88 -4.57
C ASN A 258 -31.56 4.11 -4.92
N LEU A 259 -30.81 4.60 -3.94
CA LEU A 259 -30.04 5.84 -4.03
C LEU A 259 -28.53 5.62 -4.00
N VAL A 260 -27.78 6.50 -4.65
CA VAL A 260 -26.36 6.73 -4.34
C VAL A 260 -26.27 8.05 -3.58
N VAL A 261 -25.81 8.02 -2.33
CA VAL A 261 -25.80 9.23 -1.48
C VAL A 261 -24.40 9.78 -1.35
N ASN A 262 -24.18 11.01 -1.79
CA ASN A 262 -22.92 11.74 -1.60
C ASN A 262 -23.12 12.82 -0.55
N ILE A 263 -22.26 12.86 0.47
CA ILE A 263 -22.30 13.87 1.51
C ILE A 263 -21.06 14.74 1.39
N TYR A 264 -21.28 16.04 1.21
CA TYR A 264 -20.28 17.09 1.20
C TYR A 264 -20.29 17.84 2.53
N THR A 265 -19.16 18.37 2.97
CA THR A 265 -19.03 19.24 4.15
C THR A 265 -18.50 20.61 3.76
N TYR A 266 -18.74 21.60 4.62
CA TYR A 266 -18.27 22.98 4.46
C TYR A 266 -17.09 23.28 5.39
N HIS A 267 -16.14 24.10 4.95
CA HIS A 267 -14.99 24.55 5.75
C HIS A 267 -14.94 26.08 5.84
N GLU A 268 -15.24 26.63 7.01
CA GLU A 268 -15.26 28.09 7.24
C GLU A 268 -13.88 28.76 7.08
N GLU A 269 -12.78 28.08 7.42
CA GLU A 269 -11.41 28.61 7.28
C GLU A 269 -10.94 28.80 5.82
N LEU A 270 -11.68 28.23 4.86
CA LEU A 270 -11.39 28.32 3.43
C LEU A 270 -12.33 29.30 2.70
N GLU A 271 -12.98 30.20 3.43
CA GLU A 271 -13.90 31.19 2.85
C GLU A 271 -13.25 32.02 1.74
N GLY A 272 -13.77 31.89 0.51
CA GLY A 272 -13.25 32.56 -0.69
C GLY A 272 -12.12 31.83 -1.42
N LYS A 273 -11.78 30.58 -1.06
CA LYS A 273 -10.74 29.75 -1.71
C LYS A 273 -11.33 28.47 -2.30
N THR A 274 -10.61 27.85 -3.25
CA THR A 274 -10.96 26.53 -3.82
C THR A 274 -10.87 25.43 -2.76
N GLY A 275 -11.82 24.49 -2.76
CA GLY A 275 -11.87 23.37 -1.79
C GLY A 275 -12.60 23.68 -0.48
N GLN A 276 -13.39 24.75 -0.44
CA GLN A 276 -14.26 25.15 0.68
C GLN A 276 -15.39 24.15 0.95
N GLN A 277 -15.81 23.38 -0.07
CA GLN A 277 -16.73 22.25 0.06
C GLN A 277 -16.03 20.98 -0.41
N ARG A 278 -16.10 19.90 0.39
CA ARG A 278 -15.40 18.63 0.12
C ARG A 278 -16.34 17.45 0.26
N LEU A 279 -16.12 16.41 -0.55
CA LEU A 279 -16.82 15.13 -0.38
C LEU A 279 -16.32 14.47 0.91
N PHE A 280 -17.23 14.30 1.87
CA PHE A 280 -16.96 13.67 3.16
C PHE A 280 -17.16 12.16 3.09
N ASN A 281 -18.26 11.71 2.47
CA ASN A 281 -18.50 10.28 2.27
C ASN A 281 -19.44 10.03 1.08
N SER A 282 -19.28 8.89 0.42
CA SER A 282 -20.22 8.38 -0.58
C SER A 282 -20.71 7.01 -0.16
N TYR A 283 -21.98 6.72 -0.41
CA TYR A 283 -22.62 5.48 -0.02
C TYR A 283 -23.31 4.85 -1.25
N SER A 284 -23.02 3.55 -1.49
CA SER A 284 -23.42 2.70 -2.63
C SER A 284 -22.54 2.75 -3.88
N GLU A 285 -22.53 1.67 -4.66
CA GLU A 285 -21.91 1.59 -5.99
C GLU A 285 -22.85 2.15 -7.07
N LEU A 286 -22.29 2.80 -8.10
CA LEU A 286 -23.03 3.33 -9.24
C LEU A 286 -23.57 2.18 -10.11
N ASN A 287 -24.83 1.79 -9.91
CA ASN A 287 -25.58 1.06 -10.91
C ASN A 287 -26.23 2.08 -11.87
N ASN A 288 -26.29 1.78 -13.17
CA ASN A 288 -26.85 2.68 -14.20
C ASN A 288 -28.33 3.10 -13.97
N GLU A 289 -29.01 2.52 -12.99
CA GLU A 289 -30.43 2.76 -12.67
C GLU A 289 -30.66 3.46 -11.31
N SER A 290 -29.61 3.71 -10.51
CA SER A 290 -29.75 4.32 -9.18
C SER A 290 -29.73 5.85 -9.23
N VAL A 291 -30.55 6.50 -8.40
CA VAL A 291 -30.64 7.97 -8.37
C VAL A 291 -29.61 8.55 -7.41
N THR A 292 -28.78 9.49 -7.87
CA THR A 292 -27.82 10.19 -7.02
C THR A 292 -28.50 11.25 -6.17
N LEU A 293 -28.25 11.24 -4.86
CA LEU A 293 -28.65 12.25 -3.89
C LEU A 293 -27.40 12.91 -3.30
N ASP A 294 -27.08 14.10 -3.77
CA ASP A 294 -25.99 14.92 -3.25
C ASP A 294 -26.49 15.80 -2.09
N LEU A 295 -25.80 15.73 -0.95
CA LEU A 295 -26.16 16.38 0.30
C LEU A 295 -25.01 17.25 0.82
N LEU A 296 -25.31 18.42 1.37
CA LEU A 296 -24.36 19.23 2.14
C LEU A 296 -24.67 19.06 3.63
N LEU A 297 -23.73 18.52 4.39
CA LEU A 297 -23.77 18.38 5.84
C LEU A 297 -23.11 19.60 6.51
N ILE A 298 -23.82 20.19 7.45
CA ILE A 298 -23.37 21.32 8.27
C ILE A 298 -23.46 20.90 9.75
N SER A 299 -22.44 21.23 10.52
CA SER A 299 -22.30 20.87 11.94
C SER A 299 -21.79 22.06 12.74
N ASP A 300 -22.32 22.29 13.95
CA ASP A 300 -21.67 23.17 14.95
C ASP A 300 -20.97 22.40 16.08
N GLY A 301 -20.82 21.08 15.89
CA GLY A 301 -20.27 20.18 16.90
C GLY A 301 -21.28 19.71 17.95
N THR A 302 -22.47 20.33 18.04
CA THR A 302 -23.56 19.89 18.93
C THR A 302 -24.77 19.33 18.18
N GLU A 303 -25.08 19.90 17.02
CA GLU A 303 -26.17 19.48 16.15
C GLU A 303 -25.68 19.39 14.70
N GLN A 304 -26.38 18.58 13.90
CA GLN A 304 -26.08 18.40 12.48
C GLN A 304 -27.31 18.58 11.62
N HIS A 305 -27.14 19.14 10.42
CA HIS A 305 -28.20 19.33 9.44
C HIS A 305 -27.71 19.00 8.02
N VAL A 306 -28.59 18.44 7.18
CA VAL A 306 -28.29 18.21 5.76
C VAL A 306 -29.18 19.04 4.85
N MET A 307 -28.59 19.53 3.76
CA MET A 307 -29.27 20.24 2.68
C MET A 307 -29.11 19.50 1.36
N TYR A 308 -30.04 19.71 0.42
CA TYR A 308 -29.92 19.13 -0.92
C TYR A 308 -29.01 19.98 -1.81
N VAL A 309 -28.12 19.31 -2.55
CA VAL A 309 -27.22 19.94 -3.53
C VAL A 309 -27.71 19.59 -4.93
N SER A 310 -28.17 20.58 -5.69
CA SER A 310 -28.67 20.35 -7.05
C SER A 310 -27.57 20.40 -8.12
N ASN A 311 -26.41 20.97 -7.80
CA ASN A 311 -25.28 21.07 -8.71
C ASN A 311 -23.97 21.05 -7.93
N VAL A 312 -23.31 19.89 -7.93
CA VAL A 312 -22.05 19.65 -7.22
C VAL A 312 -20.92 20.50 -7.78
N GLU A 313 -20.79 20.63 -9.10
CA GLU A 313 -19.70 21.39 -9.74
C GLU A 313 -19.71 22.87 -9.34
N LYS A 314 -20.91 23.47 -9.26
CA LYS A 314 -21.11 24.83 -8.73
C LYS A 314 -20.86 24.92 -7.24
N LEU A 315 -21.12 23.86 -6.49
CA LEU A 315 -20.84 23.81 -5.05
C LEU A 315 -19.32 23.78 -4.79
N ILE A 316 -18.58 22.93 -5.50
CA ILE A 316 -17.13 22.74 -5.28
C ILE A 316 -16.26 23.76 -6.05
N GLY A 317 -16.85 24.50 -6.99
CA GLY A 317 -16.15 25.48 -7.83
C GLY A 317 -15.20 24.83 -8.85
N VAL A 318 -15.48 23.59 -9.25
CA VAL A 318 -14.63 22.79 -10.14
C VAL A 318 -15.51 22.02 -11.12
N LEU A 319 -15.13 22.04 -12.40
CA LEU A 319 -15.69 21.30 -13.51
C LEU A 319 -14.84 20.04 -13.76
N ILE A 320 -15.47 18.87 -13.87
CA ILE A 320 -14.78 17.59 -14.12
C ILE A 320 -15.39 16.93 -15.35
N CYS A 321 -14.55 16.54 -16.32
CA CYS A 321 -15.08 15.93 -17.55
C CYS A 321 -15.85 14.64 -17.24
N PRO A 322 -17.11 14.50 -17.69
CA PRO A 322 -17.94 13.34 -17.36
C PRO A 322 -17.56 12.07 -18.14
N TYR A 323 -16.64 12.16 -19.10
CA TYR A 323 -16.25 11.04 -19.96
C TYR A 323 -14.89 10.44 -19.60
N CYS A 324 -13.84 11.28 -19.47
CA CYS A 324 -12.52 10.79 -19.05
C CYS A 324 -12.30 10.81 -17.55
N HIS A 325 -13.06 11.62 -16.79
CA HIS A 325 -12.84 11.89 -15.36
C HIS A 325 -11.45 12.43 -14.97
N ASP A 326 -10.54 12.61 -15.92
CA ASP A 326 -9.16 13.05 -15.69
C ASP A 326 -8.96 14.56 -15.92
N TYR A 327 -9.82 15.18 -16.77
CA TYR A 327 -9.70 16.59 -17.08
C TYR A 327 -10.54 17.45 -16.14
N VAL A 328 -9.86 18.29 -15.37
CA VAL A 328 -10.43 19.09 -14.28
C VAL A 328 -10.07 20.57 -14.47
N THR A 329 -11.06 21.45 -14.37
CA THR A 329 -10.88 22.91 -14.49
C THR A 329 -11.61 23.63 -13.36
N ILE A 330 -11.05 24.71 -12.82
CA ILE A 330 -11.75 25.54 -11.82
C ILE A 330 -12.89 26.29 -12.51
N LEU A 331 -14.10 26.19 -11.96
CA LEU A 331 -15.26 26.95 -12.40
C LEU A 331 -15.01 28.43 -12.12
N SER A 332 -14.88 29.24 -13.18
CA SER A 332 -14.61 30.67 -13.07
C SER A 332 -15.78 31.48 -13.61
N ASP A 333 -16.35 32.36 -12.78
CA ASP A 333 -17.37 33.32 -13.20
C ASP A 333 -16.77 34.50 -14.00
N THR A 334 -15.46 34.73 -13.86
CA THR A 334 -14.73 35.85 -14.50
C THR A 334 -13.99 35.43 -15.76
N ASN A 335 -13.48 34.20 -15.82
CA ASN A 335 -12.69 33.70 -16.95
C ASN A 335 -13.49 32.72 -17.82
N LYS A 336 -14.37 33.28 -18.67
CA LYS A 336 -15.20 32.51 -19.61
C LYS A 336 -14.42 31.57 -20.53
N ARG A 337 -13.17 31.92 -20.89
CA ARG A 337 -12.30 31.08 -21.74
C ARG A 337 -11.95 29.75 -21.09
N ALA A 338 -11.72 29.70 -19.78
CA ALA A 338 -11.42 28.45 -19.09
C ALA A 338 -12.59 27.46 -19.18
N ASN A 339 -13.82 27.94 -19.03
CA ASN A 339 -15.02 27.13 -19.18
C ASN A 339 -15.24 26.70 -20.65
N GLU A 340 -14.92 27.56 -21.63
CA GLU A 340 -14.96 27.22 -23.06
C GLU A 340 -13.95 26.13 -23.43
N TYR A 341 -12.72 26.17 -22.88
CA TYR A 341 -11.73 25.11 -23.08
C TYR A 341 -12.18 23.78 -22.46
N PHE A 342 -12.79 23.83 -21.28
CA PHE A 342 -13.38 22.66 -20.66
C PHE A 342 -14.50 22.06 -21.52
N ASN A 343 -15.44 22.88 -22.01
CA ASN A 343 -16.51 22.40 -22.90
C ASN A 343 -15.96 21.84 -24.22
N THR A 344 -14.93 22.46 -24.78
CA THR A 344 -14.23 21.96 -25.97
C THR A 344 -13.58 20.60 -25.71
N HIS A 345 -13.00 20.41 -24.53
CA HIS A 345 -12.48 19.12 -24.10
C HIS A 345 -13.60 18.09 -23.97
N VAL A 346 -14.72 18.41 -23.33
CA VAL A 346 -15.86 17.48 -23.14
C VAL A 346 -16.42 17.00 -24.48
N GLU A 347 -16.61 17.89 -25.46
CA GLU A 347 -17.11 17.50 -26.79
C GLU A 347 -16.12 16.61 -27.56
N LYS A 348 -14.82 16.89 -27.46
CA LYS A 348 -13.78 16.00 -28.00
C LYS A 348 -13.76 14.65 -27.29
N CYS A 349 -13.88 14.65 -25.97
CA CYS A 349 -13.83 13.43 -25.16
C CYS A 349 -15.06 12.54 -25.42
N LYS A 350 -16.24 13.13 -25.62
CA LYS A 350 -17.49 12.46 -26.00
C LYS A 350 -17.40 11.67 -27.31
N SER A 351 -16.56 12.12 -28.25
CA SER A 351 -16.39 11.50 -29.57
C SER A 351 -15.29 10.44 -29.62
N SER A 352 -14.56 10.23 -28.51
CA SER A 352 -13.47 9.27 -28.40
C SER A 352 -13.86 8.09 -27.52
N SER A 353 -13.62 6.86 -27.99
CA SER A 353 -13.84 5.62 -27.24
C SER A 353 -12.78 5.47 -26.14
N HIS A 354 -13.00 6.09 -24.98
CA HIS A 354 -12.16 5.88 -23.81
C HIS A 354 -12.51 4.52 -23.18
N GLN A 355 -11.49 3.69 -22.90
CA GLN A 355 -11.67 2.57 -21.98
C GLN A 355 -11.82 3.13 -20.56
N PRO A 356 -12.87 2.78 -19.80
CA PRO A 356 -13.00 3.19 -18.42
C PRO A 356 -11.78 2.71 -17.62
N SER A 357 -11.12 3.61 -16.92
CA SER A 357 -10.16 3.23 -15.88
C SER A 357 -10.90 2.44 -14.80
N ILE A 358 -10.32 1.30 -14.40
CA ILE A 358 -10.87 0.43 -13.37
C ILE A 358 -10.88 1.20 -12.05
N ARG A 359 -12.07 1.43 -11.48
CA ARG A 359 -12.21 1.84 -10.08
C ARG A 359 -11.89 0.62 -9.21
N LEU A 360 -10.89 0.74 -8.33
CA LEU A 360 -10.67 -0.25 -7.27
C LEU A 360 -11.79 -0.10 -6.22
N HIS A 361 -12.29 -1.21 -5.69
CA HIS A 361 -13.36 -1.24 -4.68
C HIS A 361 -13.01 -0.40 -3.43
N ASP A 362 -14.01 0.27 -2.86
CA ASP A 362 -13.91 1.20 -1.71
C ASP A 362 -13.73 0.51 -0.34
N VAL A 363 -13.58 -0.82 -0.31
CA VAL A 363 -13.28 -1.58 0.91
C VAL A 363 -11.82 -2.01 0.84
N PRO A 364 -10.94 -1.53 1.75
CA PRO A 364 -9.66 -2.16 1.97
C PRO A 364 -9.93 -3.55 2.55
N MET A 365 -10.03 -4.56 1.69
CA MET A 365 -9.89 -5.93 2.16
C MET A 365 -8.52 -6.02 2.85
N PRO A 366 -8.40 -6.69 4.01
CA PRO A 366 -7.12 -7.07 4.57
C PRO A 366 -6.52 -8.16 3.69
N ILE A 367 -6.21 -7.83 2.45
CA ILE A 367 -5.43 -8.69 1.59
C ILE A 367 -4.01 -8.50 2.11
N CYS A 368 -3.42 -9.55 2.67
CA CYS A 368 -1.98 -9.74 2.53
C CYS A 368 -1.83 -10.44 1.18
N PRO A 369 -1.79 -9.71 0.03
CA PRO A 369 -1.95 -10.34 -1.28
C PRO A 369 -0.84 -11.33 -1.54
N ALA A 370 0.36 -11.07 -1.01
CA ALA A 370 1.50 -11.95 -1.13
C ALA A 370 1.33 -13.31 -0.41
N ILE A 371 0.48 -13.41 0.62
CA ILE A 371 0.26 -14.66 1.37
C ILE A 371 -1.07 -15.30 0.96
N LEU A 372 -2.14 -14.53 0.80
CA LEU A 372 -3.47 -15.05 0.43
C LEU A 372 -3.61 -15.35 -1.06
N ASN A 373 -2.76 -14.81 -1.94
CA ASN A 373 -2.69 -15.24 -3.35
C ASN A 373 -1.78 -16.45 -3.55
N LEU A 374 -1.16 -17.00 -2.50
CA LEU A 374 -0.44 -18.27 -2.62
C LEU A 374 -1.46 -19.40 -2.58
N PRO A 375 -1.64 -20.17 -3.67
CA PRO A 375 -2.64 -21.24 -3.72
C PRO A 375 -2.48 -22.23 -2.56
N THR A 376 -1.24 -22.47 -2.11
CA THR A 376 -0.94 -23.32 -0.93
C THR A 376 -1.60 -22.79 0.33
N VAL A 377 -1.46 -21.49 0.63
CA VAL A 377 -1.97 -20.90 1.87
C VAL A 377 -3.49 -20.80 1.81
N GLU A 378 -4.04 -20.42 0.65
CA GLU A 378 -5.48 -20.42 0.42
C GLU A 378 -6.08 -21.81 0.67
N TYR A 379 -5.50 -22.85 0.06
CA TYR A 379 -5.93 -24.24 0.22
C TYR A 379 -5.88 -24.73 1.68
N LEU A 380 -4.73 -24.52 2.35
CA LEU A 380 -4.55 -24.96 3.74
C LEU A 380 -5.47 -24.20 4.71
N THR A 381 -5.72 -22.92 4.44
CA THR A 381 -6.64 -22.09 5.25
C THR A 381 -8.09 -22.56 5.05
N ALA A 382 -8.51 -22.78 3.81
CA ALA A 382 -9.88 -23.21 3.48
C ALA A 382 -10.26 -24.55 4.12
N LEU A 383 -9.29 -25.47 4.25
CA LEU A 383 -9.48 -26.78 4.85
C LEU A 383 -9.17 -26.82 6.36
N GLY A 384 -8.74 -25.71 6.96
CA GLY A 384 -8.43 -25.63 8.39
C GLY A 384 -7.21 -26.44 8.83
N ILE A 385 -6.27 -26.70 7.91
CA ILE A 385 -5.07 -27.54 8.09
C ILE A 385 -3.78 -26.71 8.04
N MET A 386 -3.84 -25.47 8.54
CA MET A 386 -2.71 -24.53 8.54
C MET A 386 -1.50 -25.02 9.36
N ASP A 387 -1.69 -25.98 10.26
CA ASP A 387 -0.63 -26.66 10.99
C ASP A 387 0.32 -27.45 10.07
N GLN A 388 -0.11 -27.80 8.86
CA GLN A 388 0.71 -28.49 7.86
C GLN A 388 1.58 -27.56 7.02
N PHE A 389 1.46 -26.24 7.17
CA PHE A 389 2.19 -25.28 6.34
C PHE A 389 3.71 -25.46 6.41
N LYS A 390 4.34 -25.57 5.24
CA LYS A 390 5.79 -25.61 5.03
C LYS A 390 6.26 -24.35 4.32
N ALA A 391 7.28 -23.70 4.90
CA ALA A 391 7.96 -22.59 4.23
C ALA A 391 8.86 -23.11 3.09
N GLN A 392 8.96 -22.34 2.02
CA GLN A 392 9.96 -22.57 0.97
C GLN A 392 11.34 -22.19 1.50
N CYS A 393 12.14 -23.20 1.86
CA CYS A 393 13.46 -23.02 2.45
C CYS A 393 14.62 -23.32 1.49
N GLY A 394 14.33 -23.87 0.31
CA GLY A 394 15.33 -24.14 -0.72
C GLY A 394 15.45 -22.99 -1.71
N PHE A 395 16.68 -22.60 -2.01
CA PHE A 395 17.00 -21.49 -2.90
C PHE A 395 18.41 -21.68 -3.47
N ILE A 396 18.75 -20.88 -4.48
CA ILE A 396 20.08 -20.86 -5.08
C ILE A 396 20.60 -19.44 -4.99
N THR A 397 21.83 -19.25 -4.53
CA THR A 397 22.52 -17.96 -4.59
C THR A 397 23.51 -17.94 -5.73
N TYR A 398 23.82 -16.78 -6.30
CA TYR A 398 24.87 -16.65 -7.30
C TYR A 398 25.61 -15.32 -7.18
N ASP A 399 26.84 -15.29 -7.69
CA ASP A 399 27.67 -14.10 -7.83
C ASP A 399 28.44 -14.16 -9.15
N PHE A 400 28.69 -12.99 -9.75
CA PHE A 400 29.46 -12.85 -10.99
C PHE A 400 30.80 -12.19 -10.71
N GLU A 401 31.84 -12.71 -11.34
CA GLU A 401 33.03 -11.92 -11.61
C GLU A 401 33.01 -11.41 -13.06
N THR A 402 33.47 -10.17 -13.22
CA THR A 402 33.47 -9.50 -14.53
C THR A 402 34.83 -8.87 -14.82
N VAL A 403 35.12 -8.73 -16.12
CA VAL A 403 36.28 -7.99 -16.62
C VAL A 403 35.83 -6.76 -17.38
N SER A 404 36.59 -5.68 -17.24
CA SER A 404 36.31 -4.42 -17.92
C SER A 404 37.05 -4.34 -19.26
N GLU A 405 36.34 -3.92 -20.30
CA GLU A 405 36.91 -3.44 -21.55
C GLU A 405 36.73 -1.93 -21.61
N GLN A 406 37.83 -1.18 -21.73
CA GLN A 406 37.76 0.27 -21.92
C GLN A 406 37.40 0.58 -23.37
N VAL A 407 36.23 1.18 -23.59
CA VAL A 407 35.70 1.46 -24.94
C VAL A 407 35.78 2.94 -25.29
N MET A 408 35.65 3.84 -24.31
CA MET A 408 35.71 5.31 -24.47
C MET A 408 34.93 5.83 -25.69
N LYS A 409 33.68 5.38 -25.84
CA LYS A 409 32.84 5.64 -27.02
C LYS A 409 31.74 6.64 -26.70
N ASN A 410 31.68 7.75 -27.44
CA ASN A 410 30.55 8.67 -27.38
C ASN A 410 29.32 8.00 -28.01
N ILE A 411 28.29 7.75 -27.21
CA ILE A 411 26.99 7.22 -27.66
C ILE A 411 26.12 8.38 -28.17
N THR A 412 26.17 9.52 -27.48
CA THR A 412 25.54 10.77 -27.89
C THR A 412 26.47 11.93 -27.58
N ASP A 413 26.11 13.14 -27.98
CA ASP A 413 26.85 14.37 -27.64
C ASP A 413 26.94 14.62 -26.12
N GLN A 414 26.12 13.94 -25.32
CA GLN A 414 26.05 14.08 -23.86
C GLN A 414 26.38 12.79 -23.08
N THR A 415 26.60 11.66 -23.77
CA THR A 415 26.82 10.36 -23.13
C THR A 415 28.04 9.66 -23.71
N THR A 416 29.03 9.40 -22.85
CA THR A 416 30.22 8.61 -23.17
C THR A 416 30.19 7.28 -22.43
N LEU A 417 30.23 6.17 -23.18
CA LEU A 417 30.48 4.84 -22.66
C LEU A 417 31.98 4.71 -22.35
N LEU A 418 32.31 4.72 -21.06
CA LEU A 418 33.71 4.62 -20.61
C LEU A 418 34.23 3.18 -20.75
N SER A 419 33.46 2.22 -20.24
CA SER A 419 33.83 0.81 -20.24
C SER A 419 32.62 -0.09 -20.40
N GLN A 420 32.84 -1.26 -20.99
CA GLN A 420 31.88 -2.35 -21.08
C GLN A 420 32.36 -3.52 -20.21
N LEU A 421 31.45 -4.14 -19.46
CA LEU A 421 31.76 -5.28 -18.62
C LEU A 421 31.42 -6.58 -19.34
N HIS A 422 32.31 -7.55 -19.24
CA HIS A 422 32.14 -8.89 -19.78
C HIS A 422 32.17 -9.91 -18.65
N LYS A 423 31.37 -10.96 -18.80
CA LYS A 423 31.25 -12.07 -17.84
C LYS A 423 32.56 -12.85 -17.81
N LEU A 424 33.18 -12.98 -16.64
CA LEU A 424 34.39 -13.80 -16.45
C LEU A 424 34.04 -15.16 -15.84
N SER A 425 33.23 -15.15 -14.80
CA SER A 425 32.76 -16.35 -14.12
C SER A 425 31.41 -16.12 -13.44
N ILE A 426 30.71 -17.21 -13.18
CA ILE A 426 29.56 -17.26 -12.29
C ILE A 426 29.79 -18.39 -11.28
N ALA A 427 29.61 -18.06 -10.01
CA ALA A 427 29.57 -19.04 -8.94
C ALA A 427 28.15 -19.11 -8.38
N SER A 428 27.64 -20.31 -8.13
CA SER A 428 26.38 -20.52 -7.45
C SER A 428 26.50 -21.46 -6.26
N THR A 429 25.63 -21.27 -5.29
CA THR A 429 25.44 -22.19 -4.16
C THR A 429 23.99 -22.60 -4.11
N GLU A 430 23.72 -23.88 -4.33
CA GLU A 430 22.39 -24.47 -4.25
C GLU A 430 22.15 -24.97 -2.82
N VAL A 431 21.05 -24.52 -2.21
CA VAL A 431 20.67 -24.84 -0.83
C VAL A 431 19.52 -25.83 -0.82
N TYR A 432 19.81 -27.09 -0.52
CA TYR A 432 18.83 -28.16 -0.45
C TYR A 432 18.35 -28.33 1.00
N PRO A 433 17.06 -28.15 1.28
CA PRO A 433 16.54 -28.31 2.63
C PRO A 433 16.34 -29.79 2.97
N ASN A 434 16.81 -30.21 4.16
CA ASN A 434 16.57 -31.55 4.71
C ASN A 434 15.37 -31.58 5.67
N ARG A 435 14.84 -32.79 5.92
CA ARG A 435 13.68 -33.01 6.80
C ARG A 435 13.92 -32.59 8.25
N ASP A 436 15.17 -32.62 8.71
CA ASP A 436 15.59 -32.26 10.06
C ASP A 436 15.92 -30.76 10.23
N LYS A 437 15.62 -29.94 9.22
CA LYS A 437 15.96 -28.50 9.13
C LYS A 437 17.45 -28.21 8.94
N SER A 438 18.28 -29.22 8.66
CA SER A 438 19.61 -28.99 8.11
C SER A 438 19.54 -28.65 6.61
N TYR A 439 20.67 -28.24 6.05
CA TYR A 439 20.79 -27.95 4.63
C TYR A 439 21.99 -28.69 4.05
N GLU A 440 21.85 -29.17 2.83
CA GLU A 440 22.97 -29.58 1.98
C GLU A 440 23.31 -28.42 1.04
N LEU A 441 24.60 -28.11 0.93
CA LEU A 441 25.12 -27.06 0.08
C LEU A 441 25.91 -27.68 -1.07
N VAL A 442 25.47 -27.42 -2.29
CA VAL A 442 26.25 -27.72 -3.50
C VAL A 442 26.78 -26.41 -4.02
N LYS A 443 28.07 -26.35 -4.36
CA LYS A 443 28.71 -25.18 -4.96
C LYS A 443 29.07 -25.51 -6.39
N ARG A 444 28.75 -24.61 -7.31
CA ARG A 444 29.11 -24.71 -8.73
C ARG A 444 29.82 -23.44 -9.16
N CYS A 445 30.77 -23.58 -10.06
CA CYS A 445 31.50 -22.47 -10.64
C CYS A 445 31.69 -22.72 -12.13
N TYR A 446 31.40 -21.72 -12.93
CA TYR A 446 31.64 -21.69 -14.37
C TYR A 446 32.41 -20.45 -14.73
N THR A 447 33.31 -20.58 -15.68
CA THR A 447 34.27 -19.56 -16.08
C THR A 447 34.38 -19.52 -17.60
N LEU A 448 34.97 -18.44 -18.13
CA LEU A 448 35.37 -18.39 -19.53
C LEU A 448 36.36 -19.51 -19.93
N PHE A 449 37.08 -20.13 -18.99
CA PHE A 449 37.95 -21.27 -19.30
C PHE A 449 37.14 -22.52 -19.66
N ASP A 450 35.93 -22.68 -19.12
CA ASP A 450 35.08 -23.83 -19.44
C ASP A 450 34.66 -23.82 -20.90
N GLU A 451 34.36 -22.64 -21.46
CA GLU A 451 34.06 -22.45 -22.89
C GLU A 451 35.25 -22.83 -23.80
N LEU A 452 36.48 -22.82 -23.26
CA LEU A 452 37.69 -23.20 -23.98
C LEU A 452 38.04 -24.69 -23.83
N SER A 453 37.31 -25.44 -23.01
CA SER A 453 37.60 -26.85 -22.75
C SER A 453 37.21 -27.74 -23.94
N GLU A 454 37.95 -28.83 -24.15
CA GLU A 454 37.69 -29.76 -25.27
C GLU A 454 36.32 -30.46 -25.14
N ASN A 455 35.79 -30.58 -23.92
CA ASN A 455 34.51 -31.24 -23.65
C ASN A 455 33.32 -30.27 -23.62
N TYR A 456 33.53 -28.97 -23.84
CA TYR A 456 32.46 -27.98 -23.70
C TYR A 456 31.28 -28.25 -24.65
N GLN A 457 31.57 -28.62 -25.90
CA GLN A 457 30.53 -28.97 -26.86
C GLN A 457 29.71 -30.20 -26.42
N GLU A 458 30.36 -31.21 -25.83
CA GLU A 458 29.66 -32.38 -25.29
C GLU A 458 28.74 -31.99 -24.12
N GLN A 459 29.17 -31.01 -23.30
CA GLN A 459 28.33 -30.47 -22.22
C GLN A 459 27.11 -29.73 -22.79
N LEU A 460 27.28 -28.90 -23.82
CA LEU A 460 26.15 -28.23 -24.47
C LEU A 460 25.17 -29.23 -25.09
N ASP A 461 25.70 -30.24 -25.80
CA ASP A 461 24.89 -31.28 -26.45
C ASP A 461 24.07 -32.07 -25.42
N ARG A 462 24.64 -32.37 -24.24
CA ARG A 462 23.94 -33.05 -23.14
C ARG A 462 22.69 -32.30 -22.69
N TYR A 463 22.75 -30.96 -22.72
CA TYR A 463 21.66 -30.09 -22.30
C TYR A 463 20.81 -29.58 -23.48
N GLU A 464 21.02 -30.11 -24.68
CA GLU A 464 20.33 -29.68 -25.91
C GLU A 464 20.50 -28.17 -26.20
N LEU A 465 21.65 -27.59 -25.78
CA LEU A 465 21.96 -26.19 -25.99
C LEU A 465 22.61 -25.94 -27.36
N PRO A 466 22.32 -24.79 -28.02
CA PRO A 466 23.02 -24.39 -29.25
C PRO A 466 24.54 -24.34 -29.08
N SER A 467 25.32 -24.68 -30.10
CA SER A 467 26.79 -24.72 -30.04
C SER A 467 27.47 -23.37 -29.76
N ASN A 468 26.77 -22.25 -29.95
CA ASN A 468 27.24 -20.90 -29.62
C ASN A 468 26.79 -20.42 -28.22
N SER A 469 26.26 -21.32 -27.38
CA SER A 469 25.80 -21.00 -26.03
C SER A 469 26.97 -20.71 -25.09
N SER A 470 26.87 -19.61 -24.35
CA SER A 470 27.85 -19.24 -23.32
C SER A 470 27.76 -20.12 -22.07
N PHE A 471 28.78 -20.09 -21.21
CA PHE A 471 28.80 -20.87 -19.97
C PHE A 471 27.62 -20.52 -19.05
N VAL A 472 27.04 -19.32 -19.20
CA VAL A 472 25.83 -18.89 -18.48
C VAL A 472 24.60 -19.71 -18.91
N HIS A 473 24.49 -20.07 -20.18
CA HIS A 473 23.41 -20.95 -20.63
C HIS A 473 23.55 -22.35 -20.03
N LEU A 474 24.78 -22.88 -20.02
CA LEU A 474 25.08 -24.16 -19.40
C LEU A 474 24.77 -24.14 -17.88
N TRP A 475 25.18 -23.07 -17.20
CA TRP A 475 24.84 -22.85 -15.80
C TRP A 475 23.31 -22.79 -15.58
N LEU A 476 22.56 -22.07 -16.40
CA LEU A 476 21.10 -22.00 -16.30
C LEU A 476 20.44 -23.37 -16.50
N ALA A 477 20.89 -24.16 -17.48
CA ALA A 477 20.37 -25.50 -17.73
C ALA A 477 20.52 -26.39 -16.49
N GLN A 478 21.69 -26.37 -15.86
CA GLN A 478 21.96 -27.10 -14.63
C GLN A 478 21.25 -26.53 -13.40
N THR A 479 21.04 -25.22 -13.37
CA THR A 479 20.26 -24.55 -12.33
C THR A 479 18.80 -25.01 -12.37
N PHE A 480 18.25 -25.27 -13.56
CA PHE A 480 16.92 -25.88 -13.70
C PHE A 480 16.87 -27.32 -13.15
N GLU A 481 17.91 -28.13 -13.38
CA GLU A 481 17.99 -29.47 -12.78
C GLU A 481 18.02 -29.41 -11.26
N SER A 482 18.88 -28.56 -10.71
CA SER A 482 18.95 -28.33 -9.26
C SER A 482 17.65 -27.77 -8.69
N ALA A 483 16.95 -26.90 -9.42
CA ALA A 483 15.65 -26.40 -8.99
C ALA A 483 14.58 -27.50 -8.94
N GLU A 484 14.62 -28.49 -9.84
CA GLU A 484 13.75 -29.66 -9.75
C GLU A 484 14.05 -30.50 -8.52
N GLU A 485 15.32 -30.77 -8.24
CA GLU A 485 15.75 -31.49 -7.03
C GLU A 485 15.33 -30.76 -5.75
N ILE A 486 15.60 -29.45 -5.66
CA ILE A 486 15.18 -28.58 -4.54
C ILE A 486 13.66 -28.61 -4.38
N TYR A 487 12.91 -28.54 -5.49
CA TYR A 487 11.45 -28.65 -5.46
C TYR A 487 10.98 -30.01 -4.91
N GLN A 488 11.61 -31.12 -5.30
CA GLN A 488 11.28 -32.44 -4.75
C GLN A 488 11.52 -32.52 -3.24
N CYS A 489 12.55 -31.85 -2.72
CA CYS A 489 12.81 -31.78 -1.27
C CYS A 489 11.73 -30.98 -0.52
N MET A 490 11.13 -29.97 -1.16
CA MET A 490 10.19 -29.04 -0.50
C MET A 490 8.71 -29.42 -0.64
N LYS A 491 8.33 -30.15 -1.70
CA LYS A 491 6.92 -30.43 -2.01
C LYS A 491 6.18 -31.14 -0.87
N TYR A 492 4.86 -30.99 -0.87
CA TYR A 492 4.00 -31.72 0.06
C TYR A 492 3.90 -33.20 -0.34
N GLU A 493 3.70 -34.08 0.65
CA GLU A 493 3.45 -35.50 0.39
C GLU A 493 2.06 -35.71 -0.21
N ASP A 494 1.09 -34.89 0.18
CA ASP A 494 -0.23 -34.82 -0.44
C ASP A 494 -0.16 -33.97 -1.71
N GLU A 495 -0.34 -34.62 -2.86
CA GLU A 495 -0.33 -34.00 -4.18
C GLU A 495 -1.50 -33.02 -4.40
N ASN A 496 -2.54 -33.09 -3.58
CA ASN A 496 -3.68 -32.17 -3.66
C ASN A 496 -3.35 -30.78 -3.09
N ILE A 497 -2.31 -30.67 -2.26
CA ILE A 497 -1.87 -29.37 -1.73
C ILE A 497 -1.11 -28.66 -2.86
N PRO A 498 -1.66 -27.57 -3.42
CA PRO A 498 -1.00 -26.87 -4.50
C PRO A 498 0.31 -26.27 -4.00
N PHE A 499 1.41 -26.52 -4.70
CA PHE A 499 2.74 -26.00 -4.37
C PHE A 499 3.42 -25.50 -5.64
N ASP A 500 3.84 -24.24 -5.65
CA ASP A 500 4.37 -23.61 -6.87
C ASP A 500 5.71 -24.25 -7.26
N ARG A 501 5.84 -24.63 -8.54
CA ARG A 501 7.06 -25.17 -9.13
C ARG A 501 8.02 -24.03 -9.42
N CYS A 502 8.49 -23.38 -8.36
CA CYS A 502 9.29 -22.17 -8.43
C CYS A 502 10.38 -22.20 -7.37
N VAL A 503 11.64 -21.99 -7.79
CA VAL A 503 12.80 -21.85 -6.90
C VAL A 503 13.37 -20.46 -7.03
N LYS A 504 13.71 -19.85 -5.89
CA LYS A 504 14.25 -18.50 -5.82
C LYS A 504 15.75 -18.51 -6.08
N ILE A 505 16.18 -17.62 -6.98
CA ILE A 505 17.58 -17.41 -7.35
C ILE A 505 17.98 -16.02 -6.85
N GLN A 506 18.94 -15.96 -5.93
CA GLN A 506 19.28 -14.75 -5.18
C GLN A 506 20.67 -14.25 -5.56
N GLY A 507 20.73 -13.04 -6.11
CA GLY A 507 21.99 -12.32 -6.32
C GLY A 507 22.01 -11.03 -5.49
N TRP A 508 23.19 -10.58 -5.07
CA TRP A 508 23.33 -9.41 -4.20
C TRP A 508 23.42 -8.12 -5.03
N ASN A 509 22.47 -7.18 -4.85
CA ASN A 509 22.35 -5.99 -5.71
C ASN A 509 22.16 -6.36 -7.20
N SER A 510 21.51 -7.51 -7.43
CA SER A 510 21.30 -8.11 -8.76
C SER A 510 20.27 -7.35 -9.60
N SER A 511 19.40 -6.57 -8.96
CA SER A 511 18.32 -5.80 -9.62
C SER A 511 18.82 -4.78 -10.65
N ARG A 512 20.08 -4.36 -10.53
CA ARG A 512 20.74 -3.36 -11.38
C ARG A 512 21.84 -3.95 -12.25
N PHE A 513 22.61 -4.89 -11.71
CA PHE A 513 23.87 -5.32 -12.30
C PHE A 513 23.75 -6.70 -12.96
N ASP A 514 23.52 -7.74 -12.16
CA ASP A 514 23.55 -9.13 -12.62
C ASP A 514 22.51 -9.45 -13.70
N ILE A 515 21.31 -8.89 -13.58
CA ILE A 515 20.25 -9.09 -14.56
C ILE A 515 20.67 -8.62 -15.97
N ALA A 516 21.49 -7.56 -16.06
CA ALA A 516 22.00 -7.10 -17.34
C ALA A 516 22.99 -8.11 -17.96
N LEU A 517 23.79 -8.79 -17.14
CA LEU A 517 24.75 -9.83 -17.56
C LEU A 517 24.05 -11.12 -17.99
N LEU A 518 22.92 -11.44 -17.36
CA LEU A 518 22.12 -12.64 -17.64
C LEU A 518 21.19 -12.47 -18.85
N ARG A 519 20.90 -11.23 -19.25
CA ARG A 519 19.79 -10.91 -20.17
C ARG A 519 19.78 -11.69 -21.47
N ASP A 520 20.96 -11.95 -22.04
CA ASP A 520 21.14 -12.71 -23.29
C ASP A 520 20.88 -14.21 -23.13
N ALA A 521 20.95 -14.73 -21.90
CA ALA A 521 20.75 -16.15 -21.59
C ALA A 521 19.38 -16.47 -20.96
N LEU A 522 18.63 -15.47 -20.47
CA LEU A 522 17.33 -15.69 -19.81
C LEU A 522 16.20 -16.11 -20.77
N ASP A 523 16.39 -16.00 -22.08
CA ASP A 523 15.41 -16.38 -23.10
C ASP A 523 16.09 -17.17 -24.23
N CYS A 524 15.68 -18.43 -24.41
CA CYS A 524 16.24 -19.30 -25.45
C CYS A 524 15.20 -20.33 -25.92
N GLU A 525 15.61 -21.35 -26.67
CA GLU A 525 14.70 -22.40 -27.15
C GLU A 525 14.15 -23.28 -26.02
N LEU A 526 14.90 -23.46 -24.92
CA LEU A 526 14.58 -24.35 -23.80
C LEU A 526 13.75 -23.68 -22.69
N TRP A 527 13.93 -22.39 -22.47
CA TRP A 527 13.22 -21.61 -21.44
C TRP A 527 12.84 -20.22 -21.94
N SER A 528 11.84 -19.62 -21.30
CA SER A 528 11.35 -18.29 -21.67
C SER A 528 11.38 -17.32 -20.50
N MET A 529 11.84 -16.10 -20.77
CA MET A 529 11.81 -15.01 -19.80
C MET A 529 10.39 -14.46 -19.65
N GLY A 530 9.91 -14.37 -18.41
CA GLY A 530 8.65 -13.72 -18.07
C GLY A 530 8.78 -12.19 -17.98
N VAL A 531 7.66 -11.51 -17.76
CA VAL A 531 7.65 -10.04 -17.61
C VAL A 531 8.41 -9.64 -16.34
N PRO A 532 9.48 -8.83 -16.42
CA PRO A 532 10.19 -8.33 -15.26
C PRO A 532 9.27 -7.49 -14.36
N ILE A 533 9.40 -7.67 -13.05
CA ILE A 533 8.69 -6.87 -12.04
C ILE A 533 9.65 -5.79 -11.53
N GLY A 534 9.29 -4.52 -11.70
CA GLY A 534 10.10 -3.38 -11.26
C GLY A 534 10.16 -2.28 -12.32
N GLY A 535 11.08 -1.33 -12.13
CA GLY A 535 11.37 -0.30 -13.12
C GLY A 535 12.51 -0.73 -14.03
N LEU A 536 12.65 -0.09 -15.20
CA LEU A 536 13.72 -0.37 -16.17
C LEU A 536 15.14 -0.32 -15.57
N ASN A 537 15.34 0.52 -14.55
CA ASN A 537 16.64 0.70 -13.87
C ASN A 537 16.77 -0.09 -12.56
N ASN A 538 15.72 -0.79 -12.13
CA ASN A 538 15.69 -1.52 -10.86
C ASN A 538 14.68 -2.66 -10.97
N THR A 539 15.14 -3.79 -11.52
CA THR A 539 14.29 -4.96 -11.71
C THR A 539 14.25 -5.75 -10.41
N LYS A 540 13.12 -5.71 -9.71
CA LYS A 540 12.95 -6.36 -8.40
C LYS A 540 12.88 -7.87 -8.50
N SER A 541 12.30 -8.39 -9.59
CA SER A 541 12.24 -9.82 -9.86
C SER A 541 12.08 -10.13 -11.34
N ILE A 542 12.67 -11.23 -11.80
CA ILE A 542 12.42 -11.84 -13.12
C ILE A 542 12.12 -13.32 -12.90
N SER A 543 11.09 -13.83 -13.58
CA SER A 543 10.82 -15.27 -13.61
C SER A 543 11.23 -15.84 -14.96
N VAL A 544 11.96 -16.95 -14.98
CA VAL A 544 12.30 -17.70 -16.19
C VAL A 544 11.67 -19.07 -16.08
N THR A 545 10.95 -19.49 -17.11
CA THR A 545 10.19 -20.76 -17.10
C THR A 545 10.77 -21.73 -18.10
N HIS A 546 11.15 -22.93 -17.64
CA HIS A 546 11.55 -24.02 -18.51
C HIS A 546 10.35 -24.52 -19.32
N LYS A 547 10.45 -24.55 -20.65
CA LYS A 547 9.31 -24.83 -21.53
C LYS A 547 8.80 -26.26 -21.40
N LYS A 548 9.70 -27.23 -21.20
CA LYS A 548 9.37 -28.67 -21.06
C LYS A 548 8.87 -29.06 -19.67
N SER A 549 9.62 -28.75 -18.60
CA SER A 549 9.26 -29.16 -17.24
C SER A 549 8.29 -28.21 -16.54
N HIS A 550 8.11 -26.99 -17.06
CA HIS A 550 7.37 -25.89 -16.43
C HIS A 550 7.94 -25.41 -15.08
N MET A 551 9.16 -25.83 -14.72
CA MET A 551 9.89 -25.30 -13.58
C MET A 551 10.19 -23.82 -13.78
N LYS A 552 10.05 -23.03 -12.72
CA LYS A 552 10.34 -21.60 -12.73
C LYS A 552 11.55 -21.28 -11.86
N LEU A 553 12.45 -20.47 -12.38
CA LEU A 553 13.50 -19.81 -11.62
C LEU A 553 13.08 -18.37 -11.41
N GLN A 554 12.96 -17.95 -10.15
CA GLN A 554 12.62 -16.58 -9.82
C GLN A 554 13.86 -15.85 -9.32
N PHE A 555 14.45 -15.02 -10.17
CA PHE A 555 15.53 -14.12 -9.83
C PHE A 555 15.00 -13.00 -8.93
N ILE A 556 15.66 -12.79 -7.79
CA ILE A 556 15.31 -11.78 -6.78
C ILE A 556 16.60 -11.17 -6.24
N ASP A 557 16.56 -9.87 -5.98
CA ASP A 557 17.65 -9.17 -5.31
C ASP A 557 17.62 -9.42 -3.80
N ALA A 558 18.70 -10.00 -3.27
CA ALA A 558 18.86 -10.28 -1.85
C ALA A 558 18.86 -9.00 -0.99
N GLU A 559 19.29 -7.84 -1.53
CA GLU A 559 19.26 -6.56 -0.81
C GLU A 559 17.82 -6.15 -0.45
N ASN A 560 16.82 -6.59 -1.22
CA ASN A 560 15.40 -6.35 -0.88
C ASN A 560 14.97 -7.13 0.38
N LEU A 561 15.68 -8.21 0.75
CA LEU A 561 15.36 -9.04 1.93
C LEU A 561 16.04 -8.50 3.18
N PHE A 562 17.30 -8.09 3.07
CA PHE A 562 18.11 -7.63 4.22
C PHE A 562 18.06 -6.11 4.44
N GLY A 563 17.58 -5.35 3.46
CA GLY A 563 17.65 -3.89 3.45
C GLY A 563 18.99 -3.37 2.92
N PRO A 564 19.14 -2.04 2.76
CA PRO A 564 20.30 -1.45 2.11
C PRO A 564 21.58 -1.59 2.95
N MET A 565 22.36 -2.64 2.67
CA MET A 565 23.65 -2.93 3.30
C MET A 565 24.61 -3.57 2.28
N THR A 566 25.90 -3.56 2.60
CA THR A 566 26.89 -4.26 1.77
C THR A 566 26.87 -5.76 2.08
N LEU A 567 27.23 -6.60 1.12
CA LEU A 567 27.36 -8.05 1.36
C LEU A 567 28.34 -8.32 2.52
N LYS A 568 29.45 -7.57 2.62
CA LYS A 568 30.40 -7.67 3.74
C LYS A 568 29.75 -7.34 5.10
N ALA A 569 28.87 -6.33 5.17
CA ALA A 569 28.13 -6.03 6.40
C ALA A 569 27.11 -7.13 6.72
N CYS A 570 26.41 -7.65 5.71
CA CYS A 570 25.47 -8.76 5.88
C CYS A 570 26.16 -10.02 6.43
N VAL A 571 27.31 -10.41 5.87
CA VAL A 571 28.10 -11.55 6.36
C VAL A 571 28.58 -11.30 7.79
N LYS A 572 28.98 -10.07 8.12
CA LYS A 572 29.39 -9.72 9.50
C LYS A 572 28.24 -9.80 10.51
N ASP A 573 27.04 -9.37 10.11
CA ASP A 573 25.89 -9.26 11.00
C ASP A 573 25.11 -10.59 11.13
N TYR A 574 25.08 -11.40 10.07
CA TYR A 574 24.26 -12.62 9.95
C TYR A 574 25.04 -13.90 9.63
N GLY A 575 26.25 -13.78 9.08
CA GLY A 575 27.09 -14.92 8.71
C GLY A 575 27.87 -15.50 9.88
N ASP A 576 28.43 -16.70 9.68
CA ASP A 576 29.36 -17.27 10.64
C ASP A 576 30.65 -16.45 10.64
N LYS A 577 31.21 -16.21 11.82
CA LYS A 577 32.39 -15.32 12.01
C LYS A 577 33.66 -15.79 11.29
N SER A 578 33.65 -16.97 10.69
CA SER A 578 34.71 -17.54 9.88
C SER A 578 34.60 -17.23 8.38
N GLU A 579 33.46 -16.70 7.91
CA GLU A 579 33.25 -16.39 6.50
C GLU A 579 33.54 -14.90 6.21
N HIS A 580 34.30 -14.65 5.14
CA HIS A 580 34.70 -13.31 4.71
C HIS A 580 34.42 -13.17 3.20
N LYS A 581 34.13 -11.94 2.76
CA LYS A 581 34.00 -11.63 1.33
C LYS A 581 35.36 -11.21 0.80
N ASP A 582 35.90 -11.98 -0.13
CA ASP A 582 37.17 -11.69 -0.79
C ASP A 582 37.04 -10.59 -1.85
N VAL A 583 38.19 -10.15 -2.35
CA VAL A 583 38.29 -8.99 -3.25
C VAL A 583 38.96 -9.40 -4.54
N PHE A 584 38.25 -9.21 -5.65
CA PHE A 584 38.77 -9.45 -6.98
C PHE A 584 39.56 -8.23 -7.53
N PRO A 585 40.74 -8.40 -8.16
CA PRO A 585 41.57 -7.30 -8.64
C PRO A 585 41.10 -6.77 -10.01
N TYR A 586 39.94 -6.10 -10.03
CA TYR A 586 39.25 -5.62 -11.25
C TYR A 586 40.07 -4.65 -12.13
N GLU A 587 41.09 -3.95 -11.60
CA GLU A 587 41.86 -2.98 -12.38
C GLU A 587 43.02 -3.60 -13.18
N ILE A 588 43.47 -4.79 -12.79
CA ILE A 588 44.58 -5.47 -13.49
C ILE A 588 44.07 -6.51 -14.46
N ILE A 589 42.95 -7.16 -14.12
CA ILE A 589 42.32 -8.16 -14.98
C ILE A 589 41.29 -7.46 -15.88
N ASN A 590 41.56 -7.44 -17.18
CA ASN A 590 40.72 -6.85 -18.20
C ASN A 590 40.45 -7.85 -19.35
N SER A 591 39.60 -7.44 -20.29
CA SER A 591 39.17 -8.29 -21.42
C SER A 591 40.32 -8.82 -22.29
N ASN A 592 41.49 -8.16 -22.30
CA ASN A 592 42.62 -8.53 -23.15
C ASN A 592 43.64 -9.44 -22.45
N ASN A 593 43.74 -9.36 -21.11
CA ASN A 593 44.81 -10.03 -20.37
C ASN A 593 44.33 -11.07 -19.36
N TRP A 594 43.00 -11.24 -19.17
CA TRP A 594 42.45 -12.11 -18.14
C TRP A 594 43.03 -13.53 -18.19
N LYS A 595 43.18 -14.11 -19.39
CA LYS A 595 43.72 -15.45 -19.58
C LYS A 595 45.18 -15.56 -19.12
N GLU A 596 46.00 -14.60 -19.50
CA GLU A 596 47.43 -14.61 -19.14
C GLU A 596 47.63 -14.33 -17.65
N VAL A 597 46.84 -13.42 -17.07
CA VAL A 597 46.96 -13.02 -15.66
C VAL A 597 46.45 -14.11 -14.73
N LEU A 598 45.30 -14.73 -15.03
CA LEU A 598 44.72 -15.79 -14.20
C LEU A 598 45.48 -17.13 -14.29
N MET A 599 46.28 -17.34 -15.35
CA MET A 599 47.13 -18.53 -15.49
C MET A 599 48.51 -18.38 -14.83
N ARG A 600 48.81 -17.24 -14.19
CA ARG A 600 50.07 -17.04 -13.48
C ARG A 600 50.09 -17.89 -12.22
N THR A 601 51.24 -18.48 -11.92
CA THR A 601 51.49 -19.19 -10.66
C THR A 601 52.05 -18.28 -9.56
N GLU A 602 52.26 -17.00 -9.86
CA GLU A 602 52.76 -16.00 -8.90
C GLU A 602 51.58 -15.29 -8.21
N PRO A 603 51.64 -15.07 -6.88
CA PRO A 603 50.60 -14.36 -6.17
C PRO A 603 50.44 -12.91 -6.63
N PHE A 604 49.23 -12.35 -6.51
CA PHE A 604 49.00 -10.94 -6.74
C PHE A 604 49.74 -10.07 -5.72
N GLU A 605 50.40 -9.00 -6.18
CA GLU A 605 51.03 -8.00 -5.32
C GLU A 605 49.98 -7.15 -4.60
N TYR A 606 50.28 -6.57 -3.43
CA TYR A 606 49.35 -5.70 -2.71
C TYR A 606 48.89 -4.49 -3.55
N GLU A 607 49.78 -3.96 -4.40
CA GLU A 607 49.47 -2.89 -5.35
C GLU A 607 48.40 -3.27 -6.37
N ASN A 608 48.20 -4.57 -6.59
CA ASN A 608 47.25 -5.07 -7.56
C ASN A 608 45.78 -4.86 -7.16
N PHE A 609 45.55 -4.58 -5.89
CA PHE A 609 44.22 -4.33 -5.33
C PHE A 609 43.90 -2.84 -5.16
N LYS A 610 44.78 -1.95 -5.64
CA LYS A 610 44.55 -0.51 -5.62
C LYS A 610 43.38 -0.15 -6.51
N SER A 611 42.42 0.59 -5.97
CA SER A 611 41.30 1.15 -6.72
C SER A 611 41.54 2.63 -6.98
N GLN A 612 41.71 2.99 -8.25
CA GLN A 612 41.70 4.37 -8.74
C GLN A 612 40.37 5.08 -8.44
N LEU A 613 39.25 4.36 -8.52
CA LEU A 613 37.92 4.89 -8.22
C LEU A 613 37.73 5.26 -6.74
N LYS A 614 38.24 4.43 -5.81
CA LYS A 614 38.16 4.69 -4.36
C LYS A 614 39.32 5.54 -3.84
N GLY A 615 40.35 5.81 -4.66
CA GLY A 615 41.55 6.52 -4.25
C GLY A 615 42.40 5.79 -3.21
N GLY A 616 42.25 4.47 -3.08
CA GLY A 616 42.86 3.65 -2.03
C GLY A 616 42.83 2.15 -2.35
N TYR A 617 43.37 1.32 -1.46
CA TYR A 617 43.41 -0.13 -1.64
C TYR A 617 42.05 -0.77 -1.30
N SER A 618 41.65 -1.76 -2.09
CA SER A 618 40.40 -2.49 -1.91
C SER A 618 40.46 -3.51 -0.76
N ILE A 619 41.68 -3.78 -0.27
CA ILE A 619 42.00 -4.68 0.85
C ILE A 619 42.91 -3.96 1.85
N THR A 620 42.87 -4.39 3.11
CA THR A 620 43.84 -3.95 4.14
C THR A 620 45.13 -4.78 4.09
N LYS A 621 46.25 -4.17 4.50
CA LYS A 621 47.61 -4.69 4.24
C LYS A 621 47.99 -5.94 5.05
N ASP A 622 47.41 -6.12 6.24
CA ASP A 622 47.89 -7.12 7.21
C ASP A 622 46.94 -8.33 7.40
N GLU A 623 45.62 -8.17 7.26
CA GLU A 623 44.64 -9.26 7.41
C GLU A 623 44.07 -9.72 6.06
N ASP A 624 43.55 -8.79 5.24
CA ASP A 624 42.87 -9.14 3.98
C ASP A 624 43.86 -9.61 2.88
N TYR A 625 45.10 -9.08 2.84
CA TYR A 625 46.09 -9.42 1.81
C TYR A 625 46.70 -10.82 1.98
N GLY A 626 47.01 -11.22 3.22
CA GLY A 626 47.53 -12.56 3.50
C GLY A 626 46.52 -13.66 3.16
N GLN A 627 45.23 -13.36 3.29
CA GLN A 627 44.14 -14.28 2.95
C GLN A 627 43.92 -14.37 1.43
N ALA A 628 43.89 -13.23 0.74
CA ALA A 628 43.77 -13.20 -0.73
C ALA A 628 44.90 -13.99 -1.44
N ILE A 629 46.12 -13.96 -0.91
CA ILE A 629 47.24 -14.73 -1.47
C ILE A 629 47.04 -16.25 -1.34
N ASN A 630 46.42 -16.74 -0.26
CA ASN A 630 46.26 -18.17 -0.02
C ASN A 630 45.20 -18.84 -0.92
N GLU A 631 44.33 -18.05 -1.56
CA GLU A 631 43.22 -18.55 -2.38
C GLU A 631 43.49 -18.46 -3.89
N PHE A 632 44.40 -17.57 -4.32
CA PHE A 632 44.87 -17.48 -5.71
C PHE A 632 46.08 -18.38 -6.02
N ASN A 633 46.70 -18.99 -5.00
CA ASN A 633 47.73 -20.04 -5.14
C ASN A 633 47.11 -21.42 -4.93
#